data_AF-A0A4R7DSV7-F1
#
_entry.id   AF-A0A4R7DSV7-F1
#
_cell.length_a   1.000
_cell.length_b   1.000
_cell.length_c   1.000
_cell.angle_alpha   90.00
_cell.angle_beta   90.00
_cell.angle_gamma   90.00
#
_symmetry.space_group_name_H-M   'P 1'
#
loop_
_entity.id
_entity.type
_entity.pdbx_description
1 polymer ?
#
loop_
_entity_poly.entity_id
_entity_poly.type
_entity_poly.pdbx_seq_one_letter_code
_entity_poly.pdbx_strand_id
1 'polypeptide(L)'
;MTITRPDEAGFAGVSAGYSANLLIGTVDPLLSGITEEAAKIIDPAYTVGAEANWYFMMVSTFLIAIMGAFITDKIVEPKLGKYNKDEASIDLSDQSSMDPLSKQEKRGLIYAGLSVLVLAGILALTVVPEWGILRHPETGDVKGSPFLKGVVVYIFFFFAIPGFVYGRTVETMRNDRDVIDAMSHSMSTMGMYIVLVFFAAQFVNFFKWTNFGTIFAINGAEFLTNIGMTGPIIFLFFIMVCGFVNLMLGSASAQWAITAPIFVPMLMLVGYSPEVIQAAYRIGDSVTNVITPMMSYFGLILAVAARYKKDLGIGTLVAMMLPYSMFFFVGWSVLFFLWVFVFGFPVGPAAPTYYN
;
A
#
# COMPACT_ATOMS: atom_id res chain seq x y z
N MET A 1 4.89 -34.50 -5.33
CA MET A 1 5.41 -33.22 -4.85
C MET A 1 4.85 -32.18 -5.79
N THR A 2 3.74 -31.55 -5.40
CA THR A 2 3.08 -30.52 -6.22
C THR A 2 3.99 -29.30 -6.12
N ILE A 3 4.73 -29.02 -7.19
CA ILE A 3 5.54 -27.81 -7.28
C ILE A 3 4.51 -26.71 -7.54
N THR A 4 3.97 -26.14 -6.47
CA THR A 4 3.26 -24.86 -6.51
C THR A 4 4.15 -23.88 -7.25
N ARG A 5 3.65 -23.26 -8.31
CA ARG A 5 4.32 -22.14 -9.00
C ARG A 5 4.41 -20.98 -8.00
N PRO A 6 5.56 -20.77 -7.31
CA PRO A 6 5.63 -19.86 -6.17
C PRO A 6 5.43 -18.39 -6.59
N ASP A 7 5.63 -18.11 -7.88
CA ASP A 7 5.55 -16.83 -8.55
C ASP A 7 4.13 -16.29 -8.66
N GLU A 8 3.11 -17.15 -8.82
CA GLU A 8 1.71 -16.69 -8.96
C GLU A 8 1.10 -16.25 -7.62
N ALA A 9 1.33 -17.04 -6.56
CA ALA A 9 0.93 -16.69 -5.19
C ALA A 9 1.76 -15.50 -4.66
N GLY A 10 3.06 -15.46 -4.98
CA GLY A 10 3.93 -14.32 -4.68
C GLY A 10 3.48 -13.05 -5.39
N PHE A 11 3.10 -13.12 -6.67
CA PHE A 11 2.60 -11.97 -7.41
C PHE A 11 1.26 -11.47 -6.86
N ALA A 12 0.31 -12.36 -6.60
CA ALA A 12 -0.96 -11.98 -6.01
C ALA A 12 -0.76 -11.32 -4.64
N GLY A 13 0.12 -11.86 -3.80
CA GLY A 13 0.46 -11.29 -2.49
C GLY A 13 1.12 -9.91 -2.58
N VAL A 14 2.08 -9.72 -3.50
CA VAL A 14 2.82 -8.45 -3.64
C VAL A 14 1.99 -7.37 -4.36
N SER A 15 1.22 -7.73 -5.38
CA SER A 15 0.52 -6.78 -6.24
C SER A 15 -0.88 -6.44 -5.72
N ALA A 16 -1.68 -7.44 -5.33
CA ALA A 16 -3.01 -7.19 -4.77
C ALA A 16 -2.96 -6.87 -3.27
N GLY A 17 -1.91 -7.27 -2.57
CA GLY A 17 -1.62 -6.86 -1.19
C GLY A 17 -0.82 -5.55 -1.07
N TYR A 18 -0.59 -4.81 -2.18
CA TYR A 18 0.32 -3.66 -2.23
C TYR A 18 0.15 -2.66 -1.08
N SER A 19 -1.11 -2.31 -0.74
CA SER A 19 -1.41 -1.37 0.33
C SER A 19 -1.41 -1.99 1.74
N ALA A 20 -1.56 -3.32 1.87
CA ALA A 20 -1.71 -3.99 3.16
C ALA A 20 -0.33 -4.38 3.72
N ASN A 21 -0.01 -3.85 4.90
CA ASN A 21 1.27 -4.13 5.53
C ASN A 21 1.15 -4.11 7.06
N LEU A 22 2.01 -4.86 7.74
CA LEU A 22 2.08 -4.88 9.21
C LEU A 22 2.72 -3.59 9.76
N LEU A 23 3.65 -3.02 8.99
CA LEU A 23 4.35 -1.80 9.31
C LEU A 23 4.00 -0.72 8.29
N ILE A 24 4.02 0.52 8.75
CA ILE A 24 3.87 1.69 7.89
C ILE A 24 5.05 1.70 6.91
N GLY A 25 4.75 1.77 5.61
CA GLY A 25 5.70 1.80 4.50
C GLY A 25 5.77 3.17 3.84
N THR A 26 6.42 3.25 2.68
CA THR A 26 6.59 4.50 1.91
C THR A 26 5.29 4.98 1.26
N VAL A 27 4.33 4.08 1.04
CA VAL A 27 3.02 4.38 0.45
C VAL A 27 2.14 5.16 1.43
N ASP A 28 2.23 4.86 2.71
CA ASP A 28 1.39 5.47 3.74
C ASP A 28 1.56 7.00 3.86
N PRO A 29 2.77 7.57 4.04
CA PRO A 29 2.95 9.02 4.10
C PRO A 29 2.71 9.72 2.77
N LEU A 30 2.89 8.99 1.67
CA LEU A 30 2.61 9.50 0.34
C LEU A 30 1.11 9.71 0.15
N LEU A 31 0.31 8.66 0.39
CA LEU A 31 -1.13 8.76 0.26
C LEU A 31 -1.71 9.73 1.31
N SER A 32 -1.21 9.71 2.54
CA SER A 32 -1.65 10.65 3.58
C SER A 32 -1.35 12.10 3.21
N GLY A 33 -0.18 12.38 2.64
CA GLY A 33 0.16 13.73 2.17
C GLY A 33 -0.78 14.23 1.07
N ILE A 34 -1.12 13.37 0.09
CA ILE A 34 -2.09 13.73 -0.97
C ILE A 34 -3.49 13.93 -0.37
N THR A 35 -3.91 13.05 0.54
CA THR A 35 -5.21 13.15 1.23
C THR A 35 -5.30 14.41 2.08
N GLU A 36 -4.22 14.79 2.77
CA GLU A 36 -4.14 16.01 3.56
C GLU A 36 -4.33 17.26 2.69
N GLU A 37 -3.62 17.34 1.56
CA GLU A 37 -3.75 18.47 0.65
C GLU A 37 -5.16 18.57 0.04
N ALA A 38 -5.81 17.43 -0.21
CA ALA A 38 -7.20 17.39 -0.64
C ALA A 38 -8.17 17.80 0.49
N ALA A 39 -7.94 17.36 1.73
CA ALA A 39 -8.76 17.73 2.89
C ALA A 39 -8.69 19.23 3.20
N LYS A 40 -7.53 19.85 2.99
CA LYS A 40 -7.29 21.31 3.10
C LYS A 40 -8.04 22.17 2.09
N ILE A 41 -8.82 21.57 1.19
CA ILE A 41 -9.80 22.29 0.36
C ILE A 41 -11.03 22.64 1.22
N ILE A 42 -11.45 21.77 2.13
CA ILE A 42 -12.58 21.97 3.05
C ILE A 42 -12.14 22.57 4.39
N ASP A 43 -11.12 21.97 5.02
CA ASP A 43 -10.59 22.40 6.31
C ASP A 43 -9.08 22.66 6.23
N PRO A 44 -8.66 23.94 6.13
CA PRO A 44 -7.24 24.30 6.04
C PRO A 44 -6.36 23.84 7.21
N ALA A 45 -6.94 23.52 8.36
CA ALA A 45 -6.22 23.07 9.55
C ALA A 45 -6.14 21.53 9.67
N TYR A 46 -6.81 20.78 8.78
CA TYR A 46 -6.82 19.33 8.82
C TYR A 46 -5.44 18.73 8.53
N THR A 47 -5.04 17.73 9.31
CA THR A 47 -3.75 17.03 9.17
C THR A 47 -4.00 15.53 9.09
N VAL A 48 -3.38 14.86 8.12
CA VAL A 48 -3.53 13.40 7.95
C VAL A 48 -2.19 12.73 8.20
N GLY A 49 -2.10 12.03 9.33
CA GLY A 49 -0.91 11.27 9.69
C GLY A 49 -0.64 10.08 8.76
N ALA A 50 0.62 9.67 8.63
CA ALA A 50 0.97 8.47 7.87
C ALA A 50 0.41 7.19 8.54
N GLU A 51 0.13 7.24 9.83
CA GLU A 51 -0.50 6.17 10.61
C GLU A 51 -2.02 6.04 10.38
N ALA A 52 -2.64 6.97 9.63
CA ALA A 52 -4.09 7.09 9.46
C ALA A 52 -4.82 5.79 9.10
N ASN A 53 -4.18 4.85 8.40
CA ASN A 53 -4.79 3.58 8.00
C ASN A 53 -4.11 2.35 8.63
N TRP A 54 -3.20 2.54 9.59
CA TRP A 54 -2.32 1.48 10.05
C TRP A 54 -3.07 0.29 10.66
N TYR A 55 -4.09 0.52 11.49
CA TYR A 55 -4.87 -0.56 12.10
C TYR A 55 -5.61 -1.38 11.06
N PHE A 56 -6.28 -0.69 10.12
CA PHE A 56 -7.01 -1.36 9.06
C PHE A 56 -6.08 -2.14 8.12
N MET A 57 -4.92 -1.58 7.75
CA MET A 57 -3.95 -2.26 6.88
C MET A 57 -3.28 -3.47 7.56
N MET A 58 -3.04 -3.39 8.87
CA MET A 58 -2.53 -4.51 9.65
C MET A 58 -3.50 -5.70 9.61
N VAL A 59 -4.78 -5.47 9.88
CA VAL A 59 -5.80 -6.54 9.83
C VAL A 59 -6.04 -7.03 8.40
N SER A 60 -6.02 -6.11 7.43
CA SER A 60 -6.12 -6.45 6.00
C SER A 60 -4.99 -7.39 5.55
N THR A 61 -3.79 -7.28 6.14
CA THR A 61 -2.67 -8.19 5.83
C THR A 61 -3.04 -9.65 6.08
N PHE A 62 -3.68 -9.95 7.22
CA PHE A 62 -4.10 -11.32 7.53
C PHE A 62 -5.23 -11.79 6.63
N LEU A 63 -6.19 -10.91 6.32
CA LEU A 63 -7.28 -11.23 5.39
C LEU A 63 -6.71 -11.60 4.02
N ILE A 64 -5.88 -10.74 3.43
CA ILE A 64 -5.32 -10.95 2.09
C ILE A 64 -4.42 -12.20 2.06
N ALA A 65 -3.65 -12.46 3.12
CA ALA A 65 -2.86 -13.68 3.22
C ALA A 65 -3.73 -14.96 3.23
N ILE A 66 -4.77 -14.98 4.08
CA ILE A 66 -5.69 -16.13 4.18
C ILE A 66 -6.45 -16.33 2.87
N MET A 67 -6.99 -15.25 2.30
CA MET A 67 -7.73 -15.29 1.04
C MET A 67 -6.82 -15.68 -0.13
N GLY A 68 -5.60 -15.14 -0.19
CA GLY A 68 -4.61 -15.48 -1.19
C GLY A 68 -4.30 -16.98 -1.17
N ALA A 69 -3.96 -17.52 0.01
CA ALA A 69 -3.72 -18.95 0.19
C ALA A 69 -4.93 -19.80 -0.23
N PHE A 70 -6.14 -19.40 0.19
CA PHE A 70 -7.36 -20.10 -0.19
C PHE A 70 -7.59 -20.12 -1.72
N ILE A 71 -7.41 -18.97 -2.39
CA ILE A 71 -7.61 -18.84 -3.83
C ILE A 71 -6.55 -19.65 -4.59
N THR A 72 -5.30 -19.63 -4.12
CA THR A 72 -4.22 -20.46 -4.68
C THR A 72 -4.59 -21.93 -4.60
N ASP A 73 -4.84 -22.46 -3.40
CA ASP A 73 -5.02 -23.90 -3.16
C ASP A 73 -6.32 -24.44 -3.75
N LYS A 74 -7.41 -23.64 -3.75
CA LYS A 74 -8.75 -24.12 -4.11
C LYS A 74 -9.21 -23.75 -5.50
N ILE A 75 -8.67 -22.70 -6.10
CA ILE A 75 -9.17 -22.18 -7.39
C ILE A 75 -8.08 -22.24 -8.46
N VAL A 76 -6.88 -21.74 -8.18
CA VAL A 76 -5.85 -21.53 -9.20
C VAL A 76 -5.01 -22.79 -9.41
N GLU A 77 -4.48 -23.39 -8.34
CA GLU A 77 -3.66 -24.60 -8.42
C GLU A 77 -4.41 -25.79 -9.06
N PRO A 78 -5.68 -26.09 -8.73
CA PRO A 78 -6.41 -27.17 -9.39
C PRO A 78 -6.62 -26.95 -10.89
N LYS A 79 -6.68 -25.69 -11.35
CA LYS A 79 -6.85 -25.35 -12.77
C LYS A 79 -5.55 -25.43 -13.58
N LEU A 80 -4.40 -25.32 -12.93
CA LEU A 80 -3.08 -25.39 -13.58
C LEU A 80 -2.65 -26.83 -13.87
N GLY A 81 -3.17 -27.80 -13.13
CA GLY A 81 -2.83 -29.21 -13.30
C GLY A 81 -1.43 -29.56 -12.81
N LYS A 82 -0.93 -30.75 -13.20
CA LYS A 82 0.42 -31.19 -12.82
C LYS A 82 1.47 -30.50 -13.69
N TYR A 83 2.52 -29.99 -13.06
CA TYR A 83 3.64 -29.36 -13.76
C TYR A 83 4.26 -30.30 -14.82
N ASN A 84 4.37 -29.79 -16.05
CA ASN A 84 5.01 -30.46 -17.17
C ASN A 84 6.33 -29.76 -17.51
N LYS A 85 7.44 -30.51 -17.46
CA LYS A 85 8.79 -29.98 -17.77
C LYS A 85 8.93 -29.57 -19.23
N ASP A 86 8.18 -30.20 -20.14
CA ASP A 86 8.26 -29.92 -21.59
C ASP A 86 7.68 -28.54 -21.96
N GLU A 87 6.78 -28.03 -21.11
CA GLU A 87 6.14 -26.71 -21.25
C GLU A 87 7.04 -25.56 -20.77
N ALA A 88 8.13 -25.83 -20.05
CA ALA A 88 9.06 -24.82 -19.56
C ALA A 88 9.96 -24.27 -20.68
N SER A 89 10.10 -22.94 -20.77
CA SER A 89 10.94 -22.28 -21.78
C SER A 89 12.43 -22.26 -21.45
N ILE A 90 12.79 -22.59 -20.21
CA ILE A 90 14.17 -22.75 -19.75
C ILE A 90 14.31 -24.04 -18.93
N ASP A 91 15.52 -24.60 -18.89
CA ASP A 91 15.82 -25.69 -17.97
C ASP A 91 15.86 -25.15 -16.54
N LEU A 92 14.84 -25.49 -15.74
CA LEU A 92 14.65 -25.01 -14.37
C LEU A 92 15.34 -25.93 -13.34
N SER A 93 16.05 -26.96 -13.79
CA SER A 93 16.74 -27.92 -12.91
C SER A 93 17.82 -27.28 -12.02
N ASP A 94 18.43 -26.18 -12.47
CA ASP A 94 19.53 -25.49 -11.75
C ASP A 94 19.10 -24.24 -10.95
N GLN A 95 17.88 -23.71 -11.13
CA GLN A 95 17.46 -22.42 -10.52
C GLN A 95 16.71 -22.57 -9.19
N SER A 96 16.46 -23.80 -8.74
CA SER A 96 15.75 -24.08 -7.49
C SER A 96 16.73 -24.37 -6.36
N SER A 97 17.80 -23.58 -6.26
CA SER A 97 18.60 -23.60 -5.05
C SER A 97 17.90 -22.72 -4.00
N MET A 98 16.99 -23.33 -3.23
CA MET A 98 16.73 -22.89 -1.84
C MET A 98 17.97 -23.21 -1.02
N ASP A 99 19.12 -22.68 -1.46
CA ASP A 99 20.38 -22.96 -0.81
C ASP A 99 20.25 -22.49 0.64
N PRO A 100 20.56 -23.36 1.60
CA PRO A 100 20.47 -22.99 2.99
C PRO A 100 21.35 -21.76 3.21
N LEU A 101 20.78 -20.74 3.87
CA LEU A 101 21.47 -19.49 4.18
C LEU A 101 22.90 -19.77 4.64
N SER A 102 23.85 -19.10 4.00
CA SER A 102 25.26 -19.19 4.35
C SER A 102 25.46 -18.76 5.81
N LYS A 103 26.58 -19.21 6.41
CA LYS A 103 26.93 -18.79 7.78
C LYS A 103 27.03 -17.26 7.89
N GLN A 104 27.43 -16.59 6.81
CA GLN A 104 27.58 -15.14 6.76
C GLN A 104 26.22 -14.42 6.69
N GLU A 105 25.27 -14.92 5.89
CA GLU A 105 23.91 -14.38 5.84
C GLU A 105 23.15 -14.60 7.15
N LYS A 106 23.28 -15.77 7.78
CA LYS A 106 22.72 -16.02 9.11
C LYS A 106 23.25 -15.04 10.15
N ARG A 107 24.57 -14.77 10.12
CA ARG A 107 25.20 -13.79 11.01
C ARG A 107 24.72 -12.37 10.70
N GLY A 108 24.57 -12.03 9.42
CA GLY A 108 23.99 -10.76 8.97
C GLY A 108 22.58 -10.54 9.49
N LEU A 109 21.71 -11.54 9.39
CA LEU A 109 20.33 -11.48 9.91
C LEU A 109 20.30 -11.28 11.43
N ILE A 110 21.17 -11.96 12.18
CA ILE A 110 21.26 -11.77 13.65
C ILE A 110 21.66 -10.33 13.98
N TYR A 111 22.66 -9.76 13.32
CA TYR A 111 23.09 -8.39 13.59
C TYR A 111 22.06 -7.35 13.12
N ALA A 112 21.40 -7.58 11.98
CA ALA A 112 20.31 -6.74 11.53
C ALA A 112 19.14 -6.78 12.54
N GLY A 113 18.74 -7.96 13.00
CA GLY A 113 17.71 -8.11 14.04
C GLY A 113 18.09 -7.43 15.36
N LEU A 114 19.35 -7.54 15.78
CA LEU A 114 19.85 -6.83 16.96
C LEU A 114 19.77 -5.31 16.78
N SER A 115 20.09 -4.79 15.60
CA SER A 115 19.99 -3.35 15.31
C SER A 115 18.54 -2.85 15.35
N VAL A 116 17.57 -3.64 14.88
CA VAL A 116 16.13 -3.33 15.02
C VAL A 116 15.74 -3.26 16.50
N LEU A 117 16.19 -4.21 17.32
CA LEU A 117 15.89 -4.21 18.76
C LEU A 117 16.50 -2.99 19.47
N VAL A 118 17.72 -2.60 19.11
CA VAL A 118 18.36 -1.39 19.66
C VAL A 118 17.59 -0.14 19.26
N LEU A 119 17.19 -0.01 17.99
CA LEU A 119 16.39 1.13 17.51
C LEU A 119 15.02 1.18 18.18
N ALA A 120 14.34 0.04 18.31
CA ALA A 120 13.09 -0.07 19.03
C ALA A 120 13.24 0.31 20.50
N GLY A 121 14.33 -0.10 21.16
CA GLY A 121 14.64 0.30 22.53
C GLY A 121 14.84 1.81 22.67
N ILE A 122 15.63 2.43 21.77
CA ILE A 122 15.86 3.88 21.78
C ILE A 122 14.55 4.63 21.55
N LEU A 123 13.75 4.22 20.57
CA LEU A 123 12.47 4.85 20.25
C LEU A 123 11.43 4.62 21.37
N ALA A 124 11.46 3.48 22.05
CA ALA A 124 10.62 3.23 23.21
C ALA A 124 11.01 4.16 24.38
N LEU A 125 12.31 4.39 24.63
CA LEU A 125 12.76 5.31 25.68
C LEU A 125 12.34 6.76 25.45
N THR A 126 12.12 7.18 24.21
CA THR A 126 11.69 8.55 23.89
C THR A 126 10.18 8.76 23.98
N VAL A 127 9.37 7.70 24.14
CA VAL A 127 7.90 7.76 24.09
C VAL A 127 7.23 7.07 25.29
N VAL A 128 7.70 5.91 25.72
CA VAL A 128 7.07 5.11 26.79
C VAL A 128 7.17 5.78 28.16
N PRO A 129 8.33 6.31 28.59
CA PRO A 129 8.41 7.03 29.86
C PRO A 129 7.54 8.29 29.85
N GLU A 130 7.03 8.69 31.00
CA GLU A 130 6.28 9.96 31.14
C GLU A 130 7.12 11.18 30.76
N TRP A 131 8.44 11.09 30.94
CA TRP A 131 9.42 12.09 30.54
C TRP A 131 9.90 11.96 29.08
N GLY A 132 9.26 11.11 28.28
CA GLY A 132 9.64 10.88 26.89
C GLY A 132 9.61 12.18 26.07
N ILE A 133 10.76 12.54 25.47
CA ILE A 133 10.94 13.80 24.74
C ILE A 133 10.05 13.92 23.48
N LEU A 134 9.58 12.80 22.94
CA LEU A 134 8.76 12.78 21.72
C LEU A 134 7.26 12.71 22.00
N ARG A 135 6.84 12.80 23.27
CA ARG A 135 5.43 12.94 23.65
C ARG A 135 4.96 14.37 23.41
N HIS A 136 3.65 14.59 23.47
CA HIS A 136 3.08 15.92 23.27
C HIS A 136 3.63 16.89 24.33
N PRO A 137 4.24 18.03 23.94
CA PRO A 137 4.93 18.92 24.88
C PRO A 137 4.03 19.46 25.99
N GLU A 138 2.76 19.71 25.68
CA GLU A 138 1.79 20.27 26.63
C GLU A 138 0.99 19.21 27.40
N THR A 139 0.47 18.18 26.73
CA THR A 139 -0.42 17.19 27.36
C THR A 139 0.29 15.93 27.86
N GLY A 140 1.54 15.69 27.42
CA GLY A 140 2.25 14.43 27.70
C GLY A 140 1.63 13.22 27.00
N ASP A 141 0.64 13.40 26.12
CA ASP A 141 0.03 12.31 25.39
C ASP A 141 0.90 11.83 24.22
N VAL A 142 0.66 10.59 23.79
CA VAL A 142 1.24 10.09 22.52
C VAL A 142 0.45 10.65 21.33
N LYS A 143 -0.82 10.99 21.52
CA LYS A 143 -1.68 11.55 20.47
C LYS A 143 -1.22 12.96 20.10
N GLY A 144 -1.14 13.24 18.79
CA GLY A 144 -0.68 14.55 18.28
C GLY A 144 0.79 14.88 18.57
N SER A 145 1.53 13.93 19.15
CA SER A 145 2.91 14.12 19.56
C SER A 145 3.88 14.17 18.38
N PRO A 146 5.09 14.74 18.58
CA PRO A 146 6.17 14.65 17.61
C PRO A 146 6.47 13.23 17.14
N PHE A 147 6.25 12.22 18.00
CA PHE A 147 6.41 10.81 17.62
C PHE A 147 5.49 10.39 16.46
N LEU A 148 4.19 10.68 16.52
CA LEU A 148 3.29 10.27 15.43
C LEU A 148 3.54 11.08 14.16
N LYS A 149 3.76 12.39 14.30
CA LYS A 149 4.08 13.26 13.15
C LYS A 149 5.40 12.89 12.47
N GLY A 150 6.36 12.37 13.24
CA GLY A 150 7.70 11.98 12.76
C GLY A 150 7.81 10.55 12.26
N VAL A 151 6.72 9.78 12.21
CA VAL A 151 6.77 8.32 11.97
C VAL A 151 7.52 7.94 10.68
N VAL A 152 7.42 8.77 9.64
CA VAL A 152 8.13 8.61 8.35
C VAL A 152 9.65 8.56 8.53
N VAL A 153 10.20 9.43 9.38
CA VAL A 153 11.63 9.51 9.65
C VAL A 153 12.08 8.28 10.43
N TYR A 154 11.25 7.79 11.35
CA TYR A 154 11.57 6.57 12.09
C TYR A 154 11.56 5.35 11.17
N ILE A 155 10.58 5.22 10.30
CA ILE A 155 10.54 4.16 9.28
C ILE A 155 11.82 4.17 8.44
N PHE A 156 12.25 5.35 7.98
CA PHE A 156 13.52 5.49 7.27
C PHE A 156 14.68 4.89 8.06
N PHE A 157 14.84 5.21 9.35
CA PHE A 157 15.90 4.62 10.18
C PHE A 157 15.74 3.12 10.44
N PHE A 158 14.49 2.65 10.62
CA PHE A 158 14.16 1.24 10.83
C PHE A 158 14.44 0.36 9.60
N PHE A 159 14.47 0.94 8.40
CA PHE A 159 14.90 0.23 7.19
C PHE A 159 16.37 0.46 6.85
N ALA A 160 16.85 1.71 6.94
CA ALA A 160 18.19 2.09 6.53
C ALA A 160 19.28 1.46 7.42
N ILE A 161 19.13 1.51 8.74
CA ILE A 161 20.16 1.04 9.66
C ILE A 161 20.28 -0.49 9.64
N PRO A 162 19.20 -1.29 9.78
CA PRO A 162 19.31 -2.74 9.68
C PRO A 162 19.74 -3.21 8.28
N GLY A 163 19.28 -2.52 7.23
CA GLY A 163 19.73 -2.77 5.85
C GLY A 163 21.24 -2.58 5.70
N PHE A 164 21.78 -1.49 6.25
CA PHE A 164 23.22 -1.24 6.26
C PHE A 164 23.99 -2.27 7.11
N VAL A 165 23.51 -2.60 8.33
CA VAL A 165 24.17 -3.59 9.21
C VAL A 165 24.21 -4.96 8.55
N TYR A 166 23.12 -5.37 7.88
CA TYR A 166 23.08 -6.58 7.08
C TYR A 166 24.12 -6.52 5.95
N GLY A 167 24.03 -5.49 5.10
CA GLY A 167 24.91 -5.33 3.94
C GLY A 167 26.39 -5.23 4.31
N ARG A 168 26.70 -4.66 5.47
CA ARG A 168 28.07 -4.59 6.00
C ARG A 168 28.60 -5.93 6.50
N THR A 169 27.71 -6.79 7.01
CA THR A 169 28.06 -8.13 7.52
C THR A 169 28.25 -9.14 6.39
N VAL A 170 27.43 -9.05 5.34
CA VAL A 170 27.55 -9.89 4.13
C VAL A 170 28.49 -9.29 3.07
N GLU A 171 29.14 -8.18 3.39
CA GLU A 171 30.11 -7.46 2.55
C GLU A 171 29.58 -6.93 1.22
N THR A 172 28.26 -6.78 1.08
CA THR A 172 27.63 -6.12 -0.08
C THR A 172 27.71 -4.60 0.00
N MET A 173 27.85 -4.04 1.21
CA MET A 173 28.09 -2.61 1.46
C MET A 173 29.34 -2.45 2.33
N ARG A 174 30.44 -1.98 1.75
CA ARG A 174 31.76 -1.94 2.42
C ARG A 174 32.13 -0.54 2.89
N ASN A 175 31.70 0.48 2.15
CA ASN A 175 32.06 1.87 2.39
C ASN A 175 30.83 2.80 2.28
N ASP A 176 31.02 4.07 2.60
CA ASP A 176 30.02 5.13 2.54
C ASP A 176 29.51 5.41 1.12
N ARG A 177 30.36 5.24 0.09
CA ARG A 177 29.96 5.40 -1.32
C ARG A 177 28.95 4.34 -1.74
N ASP A 178 29.14 3.09 -1.31
CA ASP A 178 28.20 2.01 -1.64
C ASP A 178 26.78 2.32 -1.10
N VAL A 179 26.70 2.99 0.06
CA VAL A 179 25.42 3.45 0.64
C VAL A 179 24.83 4.60 -0.18
N ILE A 180 25.65 5.59 -0.53
CA ILE A 180 25.22 6.73 -1.35
C ILE A 180 24.73 6.26 -2.72
N ASP A 181 25.43 5.32 -3.34
CA ASP A 181 25.07 4.77 -4.66
C ASP A 181 23.74 4.00 -4.58
N ALA A 182 23.52 3.22 -3.52
CA ALA A 182 22.25 2.52 -3.29
C ALA A 182 21.07 3.51 -3.08
N MET A 183 21.29 4.58 -2.32
CA MET A 183 20.28 5.64 -2.12
C MET A 183 20.00 6.41 -3.42
N SER A 184 21.05 6.74 -4.17
CA SER A 184 20.94 7.45 -5.45
C SER A 184 20.21 6.62 -6.50
N HIS A 185 20.51 5.32 -6.57
CA HIS A 185 19.80 4.39 -7.44
C HIS A 185 18.32 4.32 -7.08
N SER A 186 18.00 4.20 -5.79
CA SER A 186 16.60 4.22 -5.32
C SER A 186 15.88 5.52 -5.73
N MET A 187 16.52 6.69 -5.59
CA MET A 187 15.95 7.97 -6.02
C MET A 187 15.81 8.13 -7.53
N SER A 188 16.70 7.52 -8.32
CA SER A 188 16.60 7.55 -9.78
C SER A 188 15.32 6.88 -10.28
N THR A 189 14.84 5.83 -9.58
CA THR A 189 13.57 5.17 -9.92
C THR A 189 12.34 6.03 -9.62
N MET A 190 12.49 7.05 -8.75
CA MET A 190 11.42 7.98 -8.38
C MET A 190 11.25 9.14 -9.36
N GLY A 191 12.04 9.21 -10.44
CA GLY A 191 12.00 10.33 -11.40
C GLY A 191 10.61 10.57 -12.01
N MET A 192 9.95 9.51 -12.48
CA MET A 192 8.57 9.60 -13.00
C MET A 192 7.59 10.06 -11.92
N TYR A 193 7.74 9.53 -10.71
CA TYR A 193 6.91 9.87 -9.57
C TYR A 193 7.03 11.36 -9.21
N ILE A 194 8.25 11.93 -9.19
CA ILE A 194 8.47 13.36 -8.90
C ILE A 194 7.80 14.24 -9.96
N VAL A 195 7.93 13.91 -11.24
CA VAL A 195 7.29 14.67 -12.34
C VAL A 195 5.77 14.63 -12.23
N LEU A 196 5.21 13.47 -11.94
CA LEU A 196 3.78 13.28 -11.73
C LEU A 196 3.27 14.06 -10.52
N VAL A 197 3.92 13.95 -9.36
CA VAL A 197 3.54 14.68 -8.15
C VAL A 197 3.64 16.19 -8.37
N PHE A 198 4.62 16.66 -9.16
CA PHE A 198 4.70 18.07 -9.54
C PHE A 198 3.43 18.52 -10.27
N PHE A 199 3.02 17.85 -11.34
CA PHE A 199 1.80 18.21 -12.08
C PHE A 199 0.53 18.00 -11.26
N ALA A 200 0.48 16.96 -10.42
CA ALA A 200 -0.60 16.74 -9.47
C ALA A 200 -0.77 17.90 -8.52
N ALA A 201 0.31 18.34 -7.87
CA ALA A 201 0.29 19.47 -6.95
C ALA A 201 -0.17 20.76 -7.64
N GLN A 202 0.26 21.00 -8.90
CA GLN A 202 -0.24 22.12 -9.69
C GLN A 202 -1.72 21.98 -10.01
N PHE A 203 -2.17 20.80 -10.42
CA PHE A 203 -3.58 20.53 -10.66
C PHE A 203 -4.41 20.77 -9.39
N VAL A 204 -4.02 20.23 -8.24
CA VAL A 204 -4.69 20.47 -6.95
C VAL A 204 -4.77 21.96 -6.64
N ASN A 205 -3.66 22.67 -6.84
CA ASN A 205 -3.60 24.11 -6.59
C ASN A 205 -4.53 24.90 -7.53
N PHE A 206 -4.54 24.59 -8.83
CA PHE A 206 -5.46 25.24 -9.79
C PHE A 206 -6.91 24.83 -9.57
N PHE A 207 -7.17 23.57 -9.21
CA PHE A 207 -8.50 23.05 -8.91
C PHE A 207 -9.09 23.71 -7.66
N LYS A 208 -8.24 23.98 -6.65
CA LYS A 208 -8.57 24.79 -5.46
C LYS A 208 -8.80 26.25 -5.84
N TRP A 209 -7.88 26.87 -6.59
CA TRP A 209 -7.94 28.29 -6.95
C TRP A 209 -9.18 28.64 -7.80
N THR A 210 -9.57 27.75 -8.70
CA THR A 210 -10.74 27.94 -9.59
C THR A 210 -12.08 27.70 -8.88
N ASN A 211 -12.06 27.26 -7.62
CA ASN A 211 -13.25 26.77 -6.89
C ASN A 211 -13.99 25.62 -7.60
N PHE A 212 -13.36 25.00 -8.60
CA PHE A 212 -13.97 23.92 -9.37
C PHE A 212 -14.18 22.69 -8.49
N GLY A 213 -13.27 22.43 -7.55
CA GLY A 213 -13.44 21.38 -6.54
C GLY A 213 -14.64 21.62 -5.64
N THR A 214 -14.85 22.84 -5.18
CA THR A 214 -16.02 23.19 -4.36
C THR A 214 -17.32 23.03 -5.14
N ILE A 215 -17.38 23.48 -6.39
CA ILE A 215 -18.57 23.35 -7.25
C ILE A 215 -18.86 21.87 -7.57
N PHE A 216 -17.83 21.09 -7.92
CA PHE A 216 -17.99 19.67 -8.23
C PHE A 216 -18.34 18.85 -6.99
N ALA A 217 -17.78 19.21 -5.82
CA ALA A 217 -18.11 18.60 -4.54
C ALA A 217 -19.55 18.91 -4.13
N ILE A 218 -20.02 20.15 -4.30
CA ILE A 218 -21.43 20.53 -4.04
C ILE A 218 -22.36 19.79 -5.00
N ASN A 219 -22.09 19.77 -6.30
CA ASN A 219 -22.92 19.08 -7.29
C ASN A 219 -22.88 17.55 -7.14
N GLY A 220 -21.73 16.98 -6.79
CA GLY A 220 -21.56 15.55 -6.51
C GLY A 220 -22.27 15.15 -5.21
N ALA A 221 -22.12 15.95 -4.16
CA ALA A 221 -22.88 15.80 -2.92
C ALA A 221 -24.38 15.94 -3.17
N GLU A 222 -24.83 16.92 -3.96
CA GLU A 222 -26.23 17.05 -4.37
C GLU A 222 -26.68 15.84 -5.17
N PHE A 223 -25.91 15.34 -6.15
CA PHE A 223 -26.26 14.15 -6.91
C PHE A 223 -26.42 12.92 -6.02
N LEU A 224 -25.45 12.67 -5.12
CA LEU A 224 -25.46 11.56 -4.17
C LEU A 224 -26.59 11.70 -3.13
N THR A 225 -26.87 12.91 -2.68
CA THR A 225 -27.99 13.23 -1.77
C THR A 225 -29.34 13.08 -2.50
N ASN A 226 -29.42 13.47 -3.76
CA ASN A 226 -30.62 13.38 -4.60
C ASN A 226 -31.00 11.93 -4.91
N ILE A 227 -30.02 11.03 -5.04
CA ILE A 227 -30.27 9.57 -5.11
C ILE A 227 -30.42 8.93 -3.71
N GLY A 228 -30.32 9.73 -2.63
CA GLY A 228 -30.49 9.28 -1.25
C GLY A 228 -29.33 8.45 -0.68
N MET A 229 -28.16 8.43 -1.32
CA MET A 229 -26.99 7.65 -0.88
C MET A 229 -26.07 8.47 0.03
N THR A 230 -26.52 8.78 1.24
CA THR A 230 -25.68 9.36 2.30
C THR A 230 -25.06 8.30 3.23
N GLY A 231 -25.55 7.06 3.13
CA GLY A 231 -25.09 5.95 3.96
C GLY A 231 -23.76 5.35 3.51
N PRO A 232 -23.22 4.40 4.31
CA PRO A 232 -21.94 3.73 4.04
C PRO A 232 -21.78 3.12 2.64
N ILE A 233 -22.89 2.80 1.96
CA ILE A 233 -22.89 2.16 0.64
C ILE A 233 -22.14 2.96 -0.43
N ILE A 234 -22.01 4.28 -0.25
CA ILE A 234 -21.23 5.15 -1.14
C ILE A 234 -19.78 4.66 -1.32
N PHE A 235 -19.20 4.06 -0.28
CA PHE A 235 -17.84 3.54 -0.34
C PHE A 235 -17.70 2.34 -1.25
N LEU A 236 -18.75 1.52 -1.43
CA LEU A 236 -18.69 0.39 -2.37
C LEU A 236 -18.54 0.89 -3.81
N PHE A 237 -19.30 1.91 -4.18
CA PHE A 237 -19.20 2.55 -5.50
C PHE A 237 -17.87 3.28 -5.67
N PHE A 238 -17.41 3.96 -4.63
CA PHE A 238 -16.11 4.62 -4.64
C PHE A 238 -14.95 3.62 -4.86
N ILE A 239 -14.93 2.50 -4.12
CA ILE A 239 -13.93 1.42 -4.30
C ILE A 239 -13.98 0.89 -5.75
N MET A 240 -15.18 0.69 -6.30
CA MET A 240 -15.36 0.21 -7.67
C MET A 240 -14.84 1.20 -8.71
N VAL A 241 -15.11 2.50 -8.54
CA VAL A 241 -14.59 3.56 -9.42
C VAL A 241 -13.06 3.62 -9.33
N CYS A 242 -12.50 3.55 -8.12
CA CYS A 242 -11.04 3.53 -7.94
C CYS A 242 -10.41 2.30 -8.62
N GLY A 243 -10.98 1.11 -8.46
CA GLY A 243 -10.48 -0.10 -9.15
C GLY A 243 -10.58 -0.01 -10.66
N PHE A 244 -11.67 0.56 -11.19
CA PHE A 244 -11.81 0.76 -12.63
C PHE A 244 -10.78 1.75 -13.19
N VAL A 245 -10.55 2.87 -12.52
CA VAL A 245 -9.53 3.86 -12.93
C VAL A 245 -8.13 3.23 -12.87
N ASN A 246 -7.86 2.37 -11.89
CA ASN A 246 -6.55 1.72 -11.74
C ASN A 246 -6.22 0.77 -12.90
N LEU A 247 -7.22 0.22 -13.60
CA LEU A 247 -6.99 -0.54 -14.83
C LEU A 247 -6.33 0.32 -15.93
N MET A 248 -6.57 1.64 -15.92
CA MET A 248 -6.01 2.60 -16.87
C MET A 248 -4.73 3.27 -16.35
N LEU A 249 -4.67 3.53 -15.04
CA LEU A 249 -3.59 4.24 -14.35
C LEU A 249 -3.02 3.38 -13.22
N GLY A 250 -2.12 2.45 -13.54
CA GLY A 250 -1.54 1.48 -12.59
C GLY A 250 -0.54 2.05 -11.58
N SER A 251 -0.68 3.32 -11.18
CA SER A 251 0.17 3.97 -10.17
C SER A 251 -0.71 4.61 -9.10
N ALA A 252 -0.58 4.09 -7.87
CA ALA A 252 -1.37 4.55 -6.73
C ALA A 252 -1.27 6.05 -6.53
N SER A 253 -0.05 6.59 -6.49
CA SER A 253 0.13 8.03 -6.33
C SER A 253 -0.40 8.84 -7.50
N ALA A 254 -0.34 8.32 -8.74
CA ALA A 254 -0.83 9.03 -9.92
C ALA A 254 -2.34 9.16 -9.91
N GLN A 255 -2.98 8.03 -9.65
CA GLN A 255 -4.42 7.97 -9.56
C GLN A 255 -4.91 8.84 -8.39
N TRP A 256 -4.28 8.71 -7.21
CA TRP A 256 -4.72 9.45 -6.03
C TRP A 256 -4.50 10.95 -6.15
N ALA A 257 -3.37 11.36 -6.72
CA ALA A 257 -3.10 12.76 -7.05
C ALA A 257 -4.23 13.45 -7.85
N ILE A 258 -4.83 12.73 -8.78
CA ILE A 258 -5.88 13.25 -9.67
C ILE A 258 -7.25 13.15 -9.01
N THR A 259 -7.51 12.05 -8.30
CA THR A 259 -8.85 11.72 -7.79
C THR A 259 -9.11 12.22 -6.37
N ALA A 260 -8.10 12.33 -5.51
CA ALA A 260 -8.25 12.79 -4.13
C ALA A 260 -8.83 14.21 -4.02
N PRO A 261 -8.37 15.22 -4.80
CA PRO A 261 -8.93 16.57 -4.74
C PRO A 261 -10.42 16.66 -5.10
N ILE A 262 -10.97 15.62 -5.73
CA ILE A 262 -12.37 15.52 -6.15
C ILE A 262 -13.17 14.77 -5.08
N PHE A 263 -12.76 13.55 -4.74
CA PHE A 263 -13.54 12.66 -3.90
C PHE A 263 -13.39 12.95 -2.40
N VAL A 264 -12.21 13.38 -1.94
CA VAL A 264 -11.99 13.67 -0.52
C VAL A 264 -12.89 14.82 -0.05
N PRO A 265 -12.89 16.01 -0.68
CA PRO A 265 -13.79 17.10 -0.29
C PRO A 265 -15.27 16.71 -0.32
N MET A 266 -15.68 16.00 -1.38
CA MET A 266 -17.06 15.57 -1.55
C MET A 266 -17.52 14.64 -0.43
N LEU A 267 -16.74 13.61 -0.09
CA LEU A 267 -17.09 12.65 0.96
C LEU A 267 -16.95 13.25 2.37
N MET A 268 -16.08 14.24 2.56
CA MET A 268 -16.04 15.06 3.78
C MET A 268 -17.34 15.84 3.97
N LEU A 269 -17.89 16.45 2.92
CA LEU A 269 -19.18 17.16 2.99
C LEU A 269 -20.36 16.23 3.29
N VAL A 270 -20.27 14.95 2.91
CA VAL A 270 -21.24 13.90 3.30
C VAL A 270 -21.07 13.50 4.77
N GLY A 271 -19.93 13.82 5.40
CA GLY A 271 -19.65 13.60 6.82
C GLY A 271 -18.65 12.48 7.12
N TYR A 272 -17.85 12.03 6.15
CA TYR A 272 -16.82 11.00 6.38
C TYR A 272 -15.42 11.59 6.45
N SER A 273 -14.57 11.01 7.30
CA SER A 273 -13.21 11.50 7.47
C SER A 273 -12.29 11.16 6.27
N PRO A 274 -11.30 12.02 5.95
CA PRO A 274 -10.28 11.75 4.94
C PRO A 274 -9.57 10.41 5.12
N GLU A 275 -9.38 9.96 6.37
CA GLU A 275 -8.72 8.70 6.69
C GLU A 275 -9.53 7.49 6.21
N VAL A 276 -10.85 7.51 6.39
CA VAL A 276 -11.74 6.44 5.89
C VAL A 276 -11.82 6.47 4.37
N ILE A 277 -11.84 7.67 3.78
CA ILE A 277 -11.84 7.85 2.33
C ILE A 277 -10.55 7.29 1.71
N GLN A 278 -9.40 7.61 2.31
CA GLN A 278 -8.12 7.04 1.88
C GLN A 278 -8.09 5.52 2.02
N ALA A 279 -8.64 4.96 3.10
CA ALA A 279 -8.70 3.51 3.28
C ALA A 279 -9.50 2.84 2.16
N ALA A 280 -10.66 3.40 1.79
CA ALA A 280 -11.46 2.90 0.67
C ALA A 280 -10.74 3.02 -0.68
N TYR A 281 -10.04 4.13 -0.91
CA TYR A 281 -9.22 4.30 -2.11
C TYR A 281 -8.14 3.20 -2.22
N ARG A 282 -7.43 2.93 -1.13
CA ARG A 282 -6.36 1.91 -1.07
C ARG A 282 -6.85 0.50 -1.41
N ILE A 283 -8.09 0.17 -1.03
CA ILE A 283 -8.74 -1.08 -1.44
C ILE A 283 -8.91 -1.10 -2.96
N GLY A 284 -9.56 -0.07 -3.52
CA GLY A 284 -9.84 0.00 -4.96
C GLY A 284 -8.57 -0.04 -5.81
N ASP A 285 -7.56 0.73 -5.43
CA ASP A 285 -6.23 0.73 -6.08
C ASP A 285 -5.59 -0.67 -6.07
N SER A 286 -5.59 -1.36 -4.93
CA SER A 286 -4.84 -2.61 -4.80
C SER A 286 -5.50 -3.79 -5.54
N VAL A 287 -6.83 -3.93 -5.47
CA VAL A 287 -7.52 -5.15 -5.91
C VAL A 287 -7.47 -5.41 -7.42
N THR A 288 -7.23 -4.38 -8.24
CA THR A 288 -7.14 -4.52 -9.71
C THR A 288 -5.72 -4.52 -10.25
N ASN A 289 -4.69 -4.33 -9.42
CA ASN A 289 -3.28 -4.32 -9.85
C ASN A 289 -2.86 -5.64 -10.53
N VAL A 290 -3.44 -6.76 -10.11
CA VAL A 290 -3.10 -8.09 -10.65
C VAL A 290 -3.69 -8.38 -12.03
N ILE A 291 -4.68 -7.60 -12.48
CA ILE A 291 -5.36 -7.80 -13.77
C ILE A 291 -5.07 -6.69 -14.79
N THR A 292 -4.28 -5.67 -14.43
CA THR A 292 -3.92 -4.60 -15.37
C THR A 292 -2.58 -4.86 -16.07
N PRO A 293 -2.54 -4.87 -17.41
CA PRO A 293 -1.28 -4.95 -18.16
C PRO A 293 -0.49 -3.63 -18.11
N MET A 294 -1.10 -2.55 -17.61
CA MET A 294 -0.50 -1.22 -17.48
C MET A 294 0.39 -1.12 -16.23
N MET A 295 0.38 -2.11 -15.34
CA MET A 295 1.29 -2.16 -14.19
C MET A 295 2.74 -2.27 -14.68
N SER A 296 3.63 -1.43 -14.15
CA SER A 296 5.05 -1.37 -14.53
C SER A 296 5.79 -2.71 -14.40
N TYR A 297 5.33 -3.59 -13.51
CA TYR A 297 5.94 -4.90 -13.27
C TYR A 297 5.34 -6.05 -14.10
N PHE A 298 4.23 -5.83 -14.80
CA PHE A 298 3.49 -6.88 -15.50
C PHE A 298 4.37 -7.64 -16.51
N GLY A 299 5.21 -6.94 -17.27
CA GLY A 299 6.12 -7.55 -18.23
C GLY A 299 7.16 -8.48 -17.60
N LEU A 300 7.68 -8.13 -16.41
CA LEU A 300 8.61 -8.98 -15.67
C LEU A 300 7.93 -10.28 -15.23
N ILE A 301 6.71 -10.17 -14.71
CA ILE A 301 5.94 -11.33 -14.24
C ILE A 301 5.58 -12.23 -15.41
N LEU A 302 5.15 -11.66 -16.53
CA LEU A 302 4.89 -12.42 -17.75
C LEU A 302 6.15 -13.16 -18.21
N ALA A 303 7.31 -12.51 -18.17
CA ALA A 303 8.58 -13.13 -18.54
C ALA A 303 8.99 -14.27 -17.59
N VAL A 304 8.69 -14.15 -16.28
CA VAL A 304 8.92 -15.22 -15.30
C VAL A 304 7.93 -16.36 -15.48
N ALA A 305 6.64 -16.07 -15.63
CA ALA A 305 5.61 -17.09 -15.86
C ALA A 305 5.84 -17.86 -17.17
N ALA A 306 6.33 -17.16 -18.21
CA ALA A 306 6.72 -17.77 -19.48
C ALA A 306 7.89 -18.76 -19.34
N ARG A 307 8.71 -18.68 -18.28
CA ARG A 307 9.74 -19.70 -17.94
C ARG A 307 9.11 -21.06 -17.65
N TYR A 308 7.93 -21.08 -17.04
CA TYR A 308 7.22 -22.28 -16.65
C TYR A 308 6.19 -22.76 -17.68
N LYS A 309 5.73 -21.86 -18.57
CA LYS A 309 4.80 -22.18 -19.66
C LYS A 309 5.04 -21.31 -20.89
N LYS A 310 5.62 -21.88 -21.96
CA LYS A 310 5.97 -21.19 -23.22
C LYS A 310 4.82 -20.43 -23.87
N ASP A 311 3.61 -20.97 -23.81
CA ASP A 311 2.42 -20.41 -24.49
C ASP A 311 1.62 -19.43 -23.61
N LEU A 312 2.20 -18.95 -22.50
CA LEU A 312 1.53 -18.07 -21.56
C LEU A 312 1.52 -16.63 -22.09
N GLY A 313 0.37 -16.22 -22.63
CA GLY A 313 0.12 -14.85 -23.08
C GLY A 313 -0.49 -13.94 -22.00
N ILE A 314 -0.53 -12.64 -22.28
CA ILE A 314 -1.12 -11.59 -21.43
C ILE A 314 -2.52 -11.98 -20.95
N GLY A 315 -3.40 -12.38 -21.87
CA GLY A 315 -4.78 -12.76 -21.53
C GLY A 315 -4.88 -14.00 -20.64
N THR A 316 -3.94 -14.95 -20.78
CA THR A 316 -3.90 -16.15 -19.92
C THR A 316 -3.49 -15.80 -18.50
N LEU A 317 -2.50 -14.91 -18.36
CA LEU A 317 -2.07 -14.41 -17.05
C LEU A 317 -3.19 -13.62 -16.37
N VAL A 318 -3.84 -12.70 -17.08
CA VAL A 318 -4.97 -11.92 -16.55
C VAL A 318 -6.14 -12.84 -16.16
N ALA A 319 -6.50 -13.81 -16.98
CA ALA A 319 -7.57 -14.76 -16.68
C ALA A 319 -7.28 -15.62 -15.44
N MET A 320 -6.01 -15.97 -15.23
CA MET A 320 -5.55 -16.69 -14.05
C MET A 320 -5.59 -15.83 -12.78
N MET A 321 -5.36 -14.52 -12.92
CA MET A 321 -5.35 -13.55 -11.82
C MET A 321 -6.74 -12.98 -11.49
N LEU A 322 -7.70 -13.08 -12.42
CA LEU A 322 -9.06 -12.57 -12.24
C LEU A 322 -9.77 -13.09 -10.97
N PRO A 323 -9.68 -14.38 -10.60
CA PRO A 323 -10.22 -14.85 -9.33
C PRO A 323 -9.65 -14.12 -8.11
N TYR A 324 -8.34 -13.83 -8.08
CA TYR A 324 -7.75 -13.05 -6.98
C TYR A 324 -8.39 -11.67 -6.87
N SER A 325 -8.47 -10.94 -7.99
CA SER A 325 -9.05 -9.59 -8.02
C SER A 325 -10.49 -9.56 -7.52
N MET A 326 -11.35 -10.48 -7.99
CA MET A 326 -12.76 -10.54 -7.59
C MET A 326 -12.94 -10.89 -6.12
N PHE A 327 -12.23 -11.91 -5.63
CA PHE A 327 -12.34 -12.32 -4.23
C PHE A 327 -11.78 -11.25 -3.29
N PHE A 328 -10.62 -10.66 -3.61
CA PHE A 328 -10.07 -9.56 -2.81
C PHE A 328 -10.97 -8.33 -2.83
N PHE A 329 -11.58 -7.96 -3.96
CA PHE A 329 -12.55 -6.87 -4.01
C PHE A 329 -13.71 -7.10 -3.03
N VAL A 330 -14.33 -8.29 -3.08
CA VAL A 330 -15.46 -8.61 -2.20
C VAL A 330 -15.02 -8.72 -0.74
N GLY A 331 -14.00 -9.52 -0.45
CA GLY A 331 -13.56 -9.78 0.92
C GLY A 331 -13.03 -8.54 1.62
N TRP A 332 -12.24 -7.72 0.91
CA TRP A 332 -11.68 -6.51 1.49
C TRP A 332 -12.73 -5.41 1.65
N SER A 333 -13.67 -5.28 0.72
CA SER A 333 -14.83 -4.40 0.89
C SER A 333 -15.69 -4.84 2.09
N VAL A 334 -15.97 -6.15 2.23
CA VAL A 334 -16.71 -6.68 3.37
C VAL A 334 -15.99 -6.37 4.68
N LEU A 335 -14.67 -6.60 4.75
CA LEU A 335 -13.88 -6.25 5.94
C LEU A 335 -13.98 -4.75 6.24
N PHE A 336 -13.86 -3.89 5.23
CA PHE A 336 -14.03 -2.45 5.38
C PHE A 336 -15.38 -2.08 5.98
N PHE A 337 -16.47 -2.64 5.45
CA PHE A 337 -17.81 -2.37 5.97
C PHE A 337 -18.00 -2.87 7.41
N LEU A 338 -17.55 -4.09 7.70
CA LEU A 338 -17.63 -4.66 9.04
C LEU A 338 -16.79 -3.86 10.05
N TRP A 339 -15.58 -3.49 9.68
CA TRP A 339 -14.65 -2.76 10.54
C TRP A 339 -15.15 -1.35 10.86
N VAL A 340 -15.43 -0.56 9.80
CA VAL A 340 -15.70 0.87 9.93
C VAL A 340 -17.14 1.15 10.39
N PHE A 341 -18.13 0.43 9.86
CA PHE A 341 -19.54 0.79 10.05
C PHE A 341 -20.33 -0.14 10.96
N VAL A 342 -19.94 -1.42 11.06
CA VAL A 342 -20.62 -2.36 11.97
C VAL A 342 -19.99 -2.34 13.36
N PHE A 343 -18.66 -2.48 13.43
CA PHE A 343 -17.94 -2.47 14.70
C PHE A 343 -17.50 -1.07 15.14
N GLY A 344 -17.52 -0.08 14.23
CA GLY A 344 -17.11 1.29 14.55
C GLY A 344 -15.63 1.40 14.92
N PHE A 345 -14.79 0.47 14.45
CA PHE A 345 -13.37 0.49 14.75
C PHE A 345 -12.64 1.55 13.92
N PRO A 346 -11.69 2.28 14.53
CA PRO A 346 -10.94 3.30 13.83
C PRO A 346 -10.03 2.63 12.78
N VAL A 347 -9.87 3.29 11.63
CA VAL A 347 -8.99 2.80 10.55
C VAL A 347 -7.50 2.95 10.89
N GLY A 348 -7.17 3.83 11.83
CA GLY A 348 -5.83 4.05 12.37
C GLY A 348 -5.87 4.84 13.67
N PRO A 349 -4.71 5.09 14.30
CA PRO A 349 -4.63 5.94 15.49
C PRO A 349 -5.21 7.31 15.20
N ALA A 350 -6.09 7.80 16.08
CA ALA A 350 -6.72 9.12 15.95
C ALA A 350 -7.50 9.37 14.64
N ALA A 351 -7.93 8.32 13.93
CA ALA A 351 -8.72 8.42 12.71
C ALA A 351 -10.22 8.20 13.01
N PRO A 352 -11.01 9.27 13.28
CA PRO A 352 -12.45 9.12 13.47
C PRO A 352 -13.12 8.64 12.19
N THR A 353 -14.25 7.95 12.28
CA THR A 353 -14.99 7.51 11.08
C THR A 353 -15.69 8.68 10.38
N TYR A 354 -16.23 9.60 11.18
CA TYR A 354 -17.04 10.72 10.71
C TYR A 354 -16.29 12.04 10.84
N TYR A 355 -16.49 12.91 9.88
CA TYR A 355 -16.06 14.30 9.86
C TYR A 355 -17.25 15.17 10.31
N ASN A 356 -17.05 15.98 11.35
CA ASN A 356 -18.06 16.85 11.96
C ASN A 356 -17.69 18.32 11.82
#